data_AF-A0A7S2E607-F1
#
_entry.id   AF-A0A7S2E607-F1
#
_cell.length_a   1.000
_cell.length_b   1.000
_cell.length_c   1.000
_cell.angle_alpha   90.00
_cell.angle_beta   90.00
_cell.angle_gamma   90.00
#
_symmetry.space_group_name_H-M   'P 1'
#
loop_
_entity.id
_entity.type
_entity.pdbx_description
1 polymer ?
#
loop_
_entity_poly.entity_id
_entity_poly.type
_entity_poly.pdbx_seq_one_letter_code
_entity_poly.pdbx_strand_id
1 'polypeptide(L)'
;HDTSTAHEGGQNYIGDQLWFTEPFQNMPAVLHTLNTYNNADFMASLATTITTNGFQIAQEYAETTPSSIVQETIAWIAFETGSGTSTGQKYIVGIDDNGIANGVDNVEYTIDYTSVGYETSPDLVAAVIGENGENGAWARGSGTFSNTSQGVFAEEDQKGDNERIHVSEPIAWVAFESCSDLIQATSQPSSMPSDMPSSMPSDMSSSMPSSQPSSSTMPSSMPSATPSIQVFLCDIPSSMGVVGLADSKIVAETGKVVLQNTISSDIFVNITFRRTYSDPVVLAFVNSRNDWNSVAPRVKDVTPNGCILFMHNPSNSSHGTELVSYFVAEKGRYELHGGAIFEAGSHDTSTAHEGGQNYIGDQLWFTEPFQNMPAVLHTLNTYNNADFMASLATTITTNGFQIAQEYAETTPSSIVQETIAWIAFETGSGTSTGQKYIVGIDDNGIANGVDNVEYTIDYTSVGYETSPDLVAAVIGENGENGAWARGSGTFSNTSQGVFAEEDQKGDNERIHVSEPIAWVAFESCSDLIQATSQPSSMPSDMPSSMPPSDPSFSSFLTNEYLSFVPKSSCGPIGVTACDLLDYGLVCECRDDGSYNVCCLDRSGSYGCLPCDLCVNDDDEFGALLTEC
;
A
#
# COMPACT_ATOMS: atom_id res chain seq x y z
N HIS A 1 -3.90 -19.20 -11.64
CA HIS A 1 -3.40 -20.35 -12.42
C HIS A 1 -4.48 -20.77 -13.38
N ASP A 2 -4.17 -20.79 -14.68
CA ASP A 2 -5.12 -21.14 -15.72
C ASP A 2 -5.04 -22.64 -16.00
N THR A 3 -6.14 -23.35 -15.79
CA THR A 3 -6.17 -24.81 -15.94
C THR A 3 -7.45 -25.30 -16.58
N SER A 4 -7.32 -26.31 -17.45
CA SER A 4 -8.42 -27.19 -17.89
C SER A 4 -8.30 -28.59 -17.30
N THR A 5 -7.49 -28.75 -16.26
CA THR A 5 -7.31 -29.98 -15.50
C THR A 5 -8.36 -29.98 -14.39
N ALA A 6 -9.15 -31.05 -14.34
CA ALA A 6 -10.23 -31.20 -13.37
C ALA A 6 -10.26 -32.60 -12.77
N HIS A 7 -10.76 -32.68 -11.55
CA HIS A 7 -10.76 -33.85 -10.70
C HIS A 7 -12.12 -34.03 -10.00
N GLU A 8 -12.37 -35.25 -9.55
CA GLU A 8 -13.56 -35.76 -8.87
C GLU A 8 -13.03 -36.77 -7.85
N GLY A 9 -13.46 -36.64 -6.58
CA GLY A 9 -12.91 -37.41 -5.48
C GLY A 9 -12.94 -38.93 -5.72
N GLY A 10 -12.03 -39.65 -5.06
CA GLY A 10 -11.93 -41.11 -5.19
C GLY A 10 -11.31 -41.60 -6.52
N GLN A 11 -11.10 -40.71 -7.49
CA GLN A 11 -10.17 -40.97 -8.60
C GLN A 11 -8.71 -40.84 -8.12
N ASN A 12 -7.74 -41.16 -8.98
CA ASN A 12 -6.37 -40.71 -8.70
C ASN A 12 -6.29 -39.20 -8.96
N TYR A 13 -5.70 -38.42 -8.06
CA TYR A 13 -5.59 -36.97 -8.28
C TYR A 13 -4.87 -36.65 -9.59
N ILE A 14 -5.47 -35.73 -10.35
CA ILE A 14 -4.89 -35.15 -11.56
C ILE A 14 -5.03 -33.64 -11.39
N GLY A 15 -3.91 -32.98 -11.09
CA GLY A 15 -3.81 -31.53 -11.00
C GLY A 15 -2.51 -31.02 -11.61
N ASP A 16 -2.48 -29.74 -11.92
CA ASP A 16 -1.31 -29.11 -12.49
C ASP A 16 -0.26 -28.89 -11.39
N GLN A 17 0.94 -29.42 -11.58
CA GLN A 17 2.05 -29.24 -10.63
C GLN A 17 2.59 -27.81 -10.71
N LEU A 18 2.35 -27.04 -9.64
CA LEU A 18 2.93 -25.74 -9.42
C LEU A 18 4.13 -25.85 -8.48
N TRP A 19 5.03 -24.86 -8.59
CA TRP A 19 6.24 -24.71 -7.79
C TRP A 19 6.26 -23.30 -7.23
N PHE A 20 6.65 -23.15 -5.96
CA PHE A 20 6.89 -21.84 -5.38
C PHE A 20 8.19 -21.25 -5.95
N THR A 21 8.27 -19.93 -6.04
CA THR A 21 9.46 -19.22 -6.56
C THR A 21 10.69 -19.48 -5.68
N GLU A 22 10.49 -19.57 -4.37
CA GLU A 22 11.46 -20.00 -3.37
C GLU A 22 10.79 -21.02 -2.43
N PRO A 23 11.53 -21.97 -1.84
CA PRO A 23 10.96 -22.98 -0.97
C PRO A 23 10.68 -22.43 0.45
N PHE A 24 9.48 -22.70 0.96
CA PHE A 24 9.11 -22.41 2.35
C PHE A 24 9.92 -23.28 3.34
N GLN A 25 10.11 -22.79 4.56
CA GLN A 25 10.75 -23.52 5.66
C GLN A 25 9.79 -24.57 6.25
N ASN A 26 8.51 -24.22 6.36
CA ASN A 26 7.43 -25.08 6.84
C ASN A 26 6.44 -25.41 5.71
N MET A 27 5.55 -26.38 5.93
CA MET A 27 4.46 -26.64 4.99
C MET A 27 3.50 -25.42 4.98
N PRO A 28 3.23 -24.80 3.81
CA PRO A 28 2.43 -23.60 3.74
C PRO A 28 0.92 -23.89 3.68
N ALA A 29 0.12 -23.05 4.32
CA ALA A 29 -1.33 -23.04 4.14
C ALA A 29 -1.62 -22.47 2.75
N VAL A 30 -2.07 -23.33 1.82
CA VAL A 30 -2.48 -22.91 0.47
C VAL A 30 -3.98 -22.66 0.47
N LEU A 31 -4.37 -21.40 0.34
CA LEU A 31 -5.75 -20.98 0.16
C LEU A 31 -6.02 -20.83 -1.33
N HIS A 32 -7.17 -21.27 -1.82
CA HIS A 32 -7.50 -21.27 -3.24
C HIS A 32 -8.99 -21.05 -3.51
N THR A 33 -9.30 -20.45 -4.66
CA THR A 33 -10.68 -20.25 -5.13
C THR A 33 -10.74 -20.10 -6.66
N LEU A 34 -11.89 -20.41 -7.26
CA LEU A 34 -12.17 -20.09 -8.65
C LEU A 34 -12.34 -18.57 -8.81
N ASN A 35 -11.54 -17.98 -9.70
CA ASN A 35 -11.55 -16.54 -10.00
C ASN A 35 -12.16 -16.23 -11.39
N THR A 36 -12.71 -17.25 -12.05
CA THR A 36 -13.54 -17.17 -13.25
C THR A 36 -14.74 -18.11 -13.10
N TYR A 37 -15.71 -17.97 -14.01
CA TYR A 37 -16.89 -18.84 -14.08
C TYR A 37 -17.19 -19.13 -15.56
N ASN A 38 -16.51 -20.12 -16.11
CA ASN A 38 -16.55 -20.51 -17.52
C ASN A 38 -17.24 -21.87 -17.73
N ASN A 39 -17.26 -22.75 -16.72
CA ASN A 39 -18.05 -23.97 -16.71
C ASN A 39 -19.55 -23.66 -16.49
N ALA A 40 -20.42 -24.52 -17.02
CA ALA A 40 -21.87 -24.42 -16.86
C ALA A 40 -22.43 -25.31 -15.73
N ASP A 41 -21.64 -26.28 -15.29
CA ASP A 41 -21.89 -27.16 -14.15
C ASP A 41 -21.20 -26.59 -12.89
N PHE A 42 -21.54 -27.09 -11.70
CA PHE A 42 -20.86 -26.67 -10.47
C PHE A 42 -19.39 -27.13 -10.50
N MET A 43 -18.49 -26.20 -10.21
CA MET A 43 -17.07 -26.46 -9.96
C MET A 43 -16.65 -25.80 -8.65
N ALA A 44 -15.77 -26.47 -7.91
CA ALA A 44 -14.93 -25.90 -6.87
C ALA A 44 -13.46 -25.90 -7.34
N SER A 45 -12.53 -25.64 -6.43
CA SER A 45 -11.10 -25.70 -6.68
C SER A 45 -10.41 -26.32 -5.48
N LEU A 46 -9.42 -27.17 -5.74
CA LEU A 46 -8.72 -27.94 -4.72
C LEU A 46 -7.21 -27.89 -4.96
N ALA A 47 -6.44 -27.66 -3.89
CA ALA A 47 -5.00 -27.88 -3.86
C ALA A 47 -4.64 -29.07 -2.96
N THR A 48 -3.74 -29.94 -3.42
CA THR A 48 -3.26 -31.11 -2.67
C THR A 48 -1.78 -31.39 -3.01
N THR A 49 -1.19 -32.42 -2.39
CA THR A 49 0.25 -32.73 -2.50
C THR A 49 1.12 -31.51 -2.17
N ILE A 50 0.73 -30.74 -1.14
CA ILE A 50 1.43 -29.54 -0.70
C ILE A 50 2.76 -29.94 -0.07
N THR A 51 3.84 -29.30 -0.51
CA THR A 51 5.20 -29.45 0.01
C THR A 51 5.83 -28.07 0.19
N THR A 52 7.00 -28.00 0.82
CA THR A 52 7.79 -26.77 0.91
C THR A 52 8.19 -26.19 -0.46
N ASN A 53 8.18 -26.98 -1.54
CA ASN A 53 8.65 -26.55 -2.87
C ASN A 53 7.49 -26.21 -3.84
N GLY A 54 6.27 -26.64 -3.54
CA GLY A 54 5.16 -26.59 -4.48
C GLY A 54 4.02 -27.54 -4.11
N PHE A 55 2.98 -27.54 -4.94
CA PHE A 55 1.70 -28.22 -4.73
C PHE A 55 1.04 -28.52 -6.08
N GLN A 56 -0.02 -29.32 -6.08
CA GLN A 56 -0.80 -29.59 -7.29
C GLN A 56 -2.20 -29.00 -7.14
N ILE A 57 -2.76 -28.42 -8.21
CA ILE A 57 -4.07 -27.74 -8.17
C ILE A 57 -4.94 -28.12 -9.38
N ALA A 58 -6.25 -28.27 -9.15
CA ALA A 58 -7.23 -28.68 -10.15
C ALA A 58 -8.57 -27.97 -9.91
N GLN A 59 -9.40 -27.91 -10.95
CA GLN A 59 -10.83 -27.69 -10.75
C GLN A 59 -11.42 -28.97 -10.13
N GLU A 60 -12.39 -28.84 -9.25
CA GLU A 60 -13.04 -29.97 -8.59
C GLU A 60 -14.51 -30.01 -9.02
N TYR A 61 -15.00 -31.16 -9.49
CA TYR A 61 -16.42 -31.32 -9.84
C TYR A 61 -17.13 -32.29 -8.90
N ALA A 62 -18.10 -31.72 -8.19
CA ALA A 62 -18.98 -32.36 -7.21
C ALA A 62 -19.93 -33.36 -7.89
N GLU A 63 -19.53 -34.63 -8.00
CA GLU A 63 -20.18 -35.77 -8.70
C GLU A 63 -20.89 -35.44 -10.04
N THR A 64 -20.55 -34.31 -10.69
CA THR A 64 -21.40 -33.77 -11.75
C THR A 64 -21.17 -34.42 -13.10
N THR A 65 -20.01 -35.07 -13.29
CA THR A 65 -19.42 -35.48 -14.57
C THR A 65 -19.72 -34.46 -15.68
N PRO A 66 -19.13 -33.24 -15.61
CA PRO A 66 -19.49 -32.13 -16.47
C PRO A 66 -19.28 -32.45 -17.94
N SER A 67 -20.22 -31.98 -18.78
CA SER A 67 -20.28 -32.40 -20.19
C SER A 67 -19.09 -31.97 -21.06
N SER A 68 -18.35 -30.96 -20.58
CA SER A 68 -17.00 -30.60 -21.04
C SER A 68 -16.33 -29.72 -19.98
N ILE A 69 -15.12 -30.06 -19.56
CA ILE A 69 -14.29 -29.15 -18.75
C ILE A 69 -13.90 -27.94 -19.60
N VAL A 70 -14.22 -26.75 -19.12
CA VAL A 70 -13.75 -25.47 -19.66
C VAL A 70 -12.56 -24.99 -18.82
N GLN A 71 -11.67 -24.19 -19.40
CA GLN A 71 -10.56 -23.61 -18.63
C GLN A 71 -11.08 -22.62 -17.58
N GLU A 72 -10.57 -22.70 -16.36
CA GLU A 72 -10.80 -21.72 -15.29
C GLU A 72 -9.47 -21.16 -14.78
N THR A 73 -9.50 -19.93 -14.28
CA THR A 73 -8.41 -19.34 -13.51
C THR A 73 -8.65 -19.60 -12.02
N ILE A 74 -7.88 -20.50 -11.41
CA ILE A 74 -7.88 -20.70 -9.96
C ILE A 74 -6.88 -19.71 -9.34
N ALA A 75 -7.36 -18.81 -8.49
CA ALA A 75 -6.50 -17.96 -7.66
C ALA A 75 -6.01 -18.77 -6.45
N TRP A 76 -4.78 -18.50 -6.00
CA TRP A 76 -4.21 -19.13 -4.81
C TRP A 76 -3.26 -18.18 -4.09
N ILE A 77 -3.16 -18.35 -2.76
CA ILE A 77 -2.22 -17.65 -1.88
C ILE A 77 -1.63 -18.69 -0.93
N ALA A 78 -0.31 -18.66 -0.71
CA ALA A 78 0.39 -19.61 0.17
C ALA A 78 1.09 -18.86 1.31
N PHE A 79 0.79 -19.24 2.55
CA PHE A 79 1.36 -18.63 3.76
C PHE A 79 2.16 -19.66 4.58
N GLU A 80 3.30 -19.27 5.17
CA GLU A 80 3.94 -20.14 6.18
C GLU A 80 3.06 -20.26 7.42
N THR A 81 2.97 -21.49 7.95
CA THR A 81 2.24 -21.79 9.19
C THR A 81 2.91 -21.17 10.42
N GLY A 82 2.11 -20.54 11.28
CA GLY A 82 2.60 -19.77 12.43
C GLY A 82 1.62 -18.68 12.88
N SER A 83 2.00 -17.91 13.90
CA SER A 83 1.23 -16.76 14.39
C SER A 83 2.16 -15.62 14.77
N GLY A 84 1.64 -14.39 14.77
CA GLY A 84 2.44 -13.20 15.03
C GLY A 84 1.65 -11.91 14.86
N THR A 85 2.37 -10.83 14.49
CA THR A 85 1.77 -9.56 14.07
C THR A 85 2.36 -9.10 12.74
N SER A 86 1.48 -8.63 11.85
CA SER A 86 1.82 -7.82 10.66
C SER A 86 1.35 -6.41 10.99
N THR A 87 2.15 -5.37 10.75
CA THR A 87 1.81 -3.95 11.05
C THR A 87 1.41 -3.62 12.51
N GLY A 88 1.47 -4.59 13.43
CA GLY A 88 0.91 -4.54 14.78
C GLY A 88 -0.45 -5.26 14.91
N GLN A 89 -1.13 -5.49 13.79
CA GLN A 89 -2.35 -6.30 13.67
C GLN A 89 -2.01 -7.80 13.77
N LYS A 90 -2.83 -8.55 14.51
CA LYS A 90 -2.54 -9.96 14.82
C LYS A 90 -2.91 -10.91 13.68
N TYR A 91 -2.17 -12.03 13.58
CA TYR A 91 -2.52 -13.11 12.64
C TYR A 91 -2.20 -14.51 13.18
N ILE A 92 -2.88 -15.51 12.61
CA ILE A 92 -2.52 -16.92 12.70
C ILE A 92 -2.85 -17.66 11.40
N VAL A 93 -1.83 -18.31 10.86
CA VAL A 93 -1.88 -19.22 9.71
C VAL A 93 -1.77 -20.65 10.25
N GLY A 94 -2.69 -21.53 9.85
CA GLY A 94 -2.68 -22.92 10.29
C GLY A 94 -2.97 -23.91 9.18
N ILE A 95 -2.51 -25.13 9.41
CA ILE A 95 -2.95 -26.34 8.74
C ILE A 95 -3.12 -27.36 9.85
N ASP A 96 -4.26 -28.05 9.89
CA ASP A 96 -4.48 -29.14 10.82
C ASP A 96 -5.50 -30.13 10.26
N ASP A 97 -5.39 -31.36 10.74
CA ASP A 97 -6.37 -32.42 10.59
C ASP A 97 -6.49 -33.08 11.97
N ASN A 98 -7.62 -32.86 12.65
CA ASN A 98 -7.81 -33.33 14.01
C ASN A 98 -8.26 -34.81 14.08
N GLY A 99 -8.38 -35.50 12.95
CA GLY A 99 -8.89 -36.86 12.83
C GLY A 99 -10.38 -37.01 13.18
N ILE A 100 -11.14 -35.92 13.26
CA ILE A 100 -12.58 -35.92 13.53
C ILE A 100 -13.34 -35.55 12.25
N ALA A 101 -14.18 -36.48 11.81
CA ALA A 101 -15.28 -36.32 10.87
C ALA A 101 -15.86 -34.89 10.84
N ASN A 102 -15.59 -34.11 9.77
CA ASN A 102 -15.92 -32.69 9.70
C ASN A 102 -16.78 -32.25 8.50
N GLY A 103 -17.43 -33.19 7.83
CA GLY A 103 -18.61 -32.93 7.00
C GLY A 103 -19.78 -32.31 7.79
N VAL A 104 -20.69 -31.59 7.11
CA VAL A 104 -21.77 -30.82 7.78
C VAL A 104 -22.70 -31.66 8.67
N ASP A 105 -22.88 -32.95 8.38
CA ASP A 105 -23.72 -33.84 9.21
C ASP A 105 -22.92 -34.53 10.34
N ASN A 106 -21.65 -34.14 10.56
CA ASN A 106 -20.80 -34.61 11.66
C ASN A 106 -20.58 -33.55 12.77
N VAL A 107 -19.36 -33.01 12.89
CA VAL A 107 -18.91 -32.10 13.93
C VAL A 107 -18.06 -31.01 13.28
N GLU A 108 -18.28 -29.74 13.65
CA GLU A 108 -17.49 -28.64 13.10
C GLU A 108 -16.00 -28.78 13.45
N TYR A 109 -15.12 -28.69 12.44
CA TYR A 109 -13.71 -28.43 12.70
C TYR A 109 -13.60 -27.06 13.37
N THR A 110 -13.13 -27.03 14.62
CA THR A 110 -12.99 -25.79 15.38
C THR A 110 -11.58 -25.24 15.22
N ILE A 111 -11.44 -24.20 14.42
CA ILE A 111 -10.21 -23.40 14.37
C ILE A 111 -10.10 -22.64 15.69
N ASP A 112 -9.16 -23.01 16.56
CA ASP A 112 -8.86 -22.32 17.82
C ASP A 112 -7.73 -21.29 17.60
N TYR A 113 -8.02 -20.04 17.95
CA TYR A 113 -7.09 -18.92 17.95
C TYR A 113 -7.11 -18.14 19.28
N THR A 114 -7.52 -18.80 20.37
CA THR A 114 -7.49 -18.28 21.75
C THR A 114 -6.09 -17.81 22.16
N SER A 115 -5.03 -18.43 21.62
CA SER A 115 -3.63 -18.06 21.83
C SER A 115 -3.26 -16.67 21.30
N VAL A 116 -3.97 -16.19 20.26
CA VAL A 116 -3.76 -14.87 19.64
C VAL A 116 -4.47 -13.78 20.44
N GLY A 117 -5.65 -14.11 21.00
CA GLY A 117 -6.44 -13.22 21.83
C GLY A 117 -6.91 -11.96 21.08
N TYR A 118 -7.66 -12.14 20.00
CA TYR A 118 -8.31 -11.02 19.31
C TYR A 118 -9.33 -10.31 20.22
N GLU A 119 -9.57 -9.02 20.00
CA GLU A 119 -10.63 -8.29 20.72
C GLU A 119 -12.02 -8.49 20.07
N THR A 120 -12.05 -8.64 18.75
CA THR A 120 -13.24 -8.95 17.92
C THR A 120 -13.11 -10.32 17.26
N SER A 121 -14.15 -10.78 16.55
CA SER A 121 -13.99 -11.91 15.64
C SER A 121 -12.99 -11.53 14.53
N PRO A 122 -11.94 -12.33 14.27
CA PRO A 122 -11.03 -12.08 13.16
C PRO A 122 -11.72 -12.27 11.81
N ASP A 123 -11.15 -11.67 10.77
CA ASP A 123 -11.46 -12.00 9.38
C ASP A 123 -10.72 -13.30 9.03
N LEU A 124 -11.46 -14.34 8.62
CA LEU A 124 -10.94 -15.70 8.44
C LEU A 124 -11.24 -16.24 7.04
N VAL A 125 -10.20 -16.75 6.39
CA VAL A 125 -10.29 -17.51 5.13
C VAL A 125 -9.80 -18.94 5.39
N ALA A 126 -10.59 -19.92 4.97
CA ALA A 126 -10.26 -21.34 5.05
C ALA A 126 -10.43 -22.01 3.69
N ALA A 127 -9.64 -23.05 3.45
CA ALA A 127 -9.72 -23.94 2.29
C ALA A 127 -9.50 -25.39 2.75
N VAL A 128 -10.11 -26.34 2.05
CA VAL A 128 -9.77 -27.77 2.22
C VAL A 128 -8.59 -28.09 1.31
N ILE A 129 -7.64 -28.87 1.80
CA ILE A 129 -6.40 -29.20 1.09
C ILE A 129 -6.10 -30.71 0.98
N GLY A 130 -7.13 -31.56 0.88
CA GLY A 130 -6.96 -33.01 0.74
C GLY A 130 -8.24 -33.78 0.42
N GLU A 131 -8.07 -35.02 -0.05
CA GLU A 131 -9.10 -35.89 -0.66
C GLU A 131 -8.89 -37.36 -0.29
N ASN A 132 -9.54 -37.80 0.77
CA ASN A 132 -9.08 -39.00 1.46
C ASN A 132 -10.17 -39.73 2.26
N GLY A 133 -11.39 -39.20 2.28
CA GLY A 133 -12.56 -40.03 1.98
C GLY A 133 -12.70 -40.20 0.46
N GLU A 134 -13.84 -40.71 -0.02
CA GLU A 134 -14.00 -41.07 -1.44
C GLU A 134 -14.54 -39.93 -2.33
N ASN A 135 -14.89 -38.76 -1.78
CA ASN A 135 -15.47 -37.62 -2.51
C ASN A 135 -14.70 -36.29 -2.25
N GLY A 136 -14.96 -35.23 -3.05
CA GLY A 136 -14.20 -33.97 -3.11
C GLY A 136 -14.53 -32.96 -1.99
N ALA A 137 -13.74 -31.88 -1.85
CA ALA A 137 -13.85 -30.97 -0.70
C ALA A 137 -13.52 -29.45 -0.85
N TRP A 138 -14.43 -28.60 -0.34
CA TRP A 138 -14.33 -27.12 -0.17
C TRP A 138 -14.79 -26.61 1.22
N ALA A 139 -14.21 -25.53 1.74
CA ALA A 139 -14.52 -25.07 3.11
C ALA A 139 -15.86 -24.31 3.20
N ARG A 140 -16.63 -24.53 4.28
CA ARG A 140 -17.85 -23.77 4.64
C ARG A 140 -17.86 -23.41 6.13
N GLY A 141 -18.09 -22.15 6.49
CA GLY A 141 -18.30 -21.75 7.89
C GLY A 141 -19.57 -22.38 8.50
N SER A 142 -19.46 -22.88 9.74
CA SER A 142 -20.55 -23.58 10.45
C SER A 142 -21.65 -22.65 10.99
N GLY A 143 -21.31 -21.38 11.24
CA GLY A 143 -22.13 -20.43 11.99
C GLY A 143 -21.64 -20.19 13.42
N THR A 144 -20.69 -20.99 13.92
CA THR A 144 -19.95 -20.73 15.17
C THR A 144 -18.75 -19.83 14.88
N PHE A 145 -18.72 -18.62 15.43
CA PHE A 145 -17.56 -17.71 15.35
C PHE A 145 -17.50 -16.79 16.57
N SER A 146 -16.30 -16.36 16.93
CA SER A 146 -16.00 -15.60 18.14
C SER A 146 -14.62 -14.95 18.04
N ASN A 147 -14.17 -14.21 19.07
CA ASN A 147 -12.79 -13.71 19.14
C ASN A 147 -11.76 -14.77 19.58
N THR A 148 -12.20 -16.01 19.83
CA THR A 148 -11.35 -17.14 20.28
C THR A 148 -11.34 -18.33 19.33
N SER A 149 -12.41 -18.55 18.57
CA SER A 149 -12.51 -19.68 17.64
C SER A 149 -13.62 -19.52 16.60
N GLN A 150 -13.49 -20.26 15.49
CA GLN A 150 -14.49 -20.38 14.43
C GLN A 150 -14.66 -21.83 13.97
N GLY A 151 -15.89 -22.25 13.76
CA GLY A 151 -16.24 -23.55 13.21
C GLY A 151 -16.30 -23.56 11.68
N VAL A 152 -15.76 -24.62 11.09
CA VAL A 152 -15.72 -24.89 9.65
C VAL A 152 -16.16 -26.33 9.39
N PHE A 153 -16.84 -26.57 8.27
CA PHE A 153 -17.22 -27.86 7.73
C PHE A 153 -16.75 -27.99 6.26
N ALA A 154 -16.98 -29.16 5.69
CA ALA A 154 -17.11 -29.37 4.24
C ALA A 154 -18.54 -29.87 3.84
N GLU A 155 -19.05 -29.50 2.64
CA GLU A 155 -20.45 -29.61 2.11
C GLU A 155 -20.84 -30.12 0.66
N GLU A 156 -20.09 -30.14 -0.47
CA GLU A 156 -20.26 -30.82 -1.84
C GLU A 156 -21.67 -30.90 -2.44
N ASP A 157 -22.06 -32.04 -3.07
CA ASP A 157 -23.35 -32.30 -3.74
C ASP A 157 -24.16 -33.60 -3.38
N GLN A 158 -25.35 -33.50 -2.79
CA GLN A 158 -26.33 -34.61 -2.61
C GLN A 158 -26.95 -35.00 -3.97
N LYS A 159 -26.13 -35.19 -4.99
CA LYS A 159 -26.53 -35.40 -6.38
C LYS A 159 -25.95 -36.70 -6.96
N GLY A 160 -25.28 -37.51 -6.14
CA GLY A 160 -25.40 -38.97 -6.10
C GLY A 160 -26.38 -39.49 -5.04
N ASP A 161 -26.21 -39.10 -3.77
CA ASP A 161 -27.05 -39.54 -2.64
C ASP A 161 -27.67 -38.41 -1.78
N ASN A 162 -27.63 -38.48 -0.45
CA ASN A 162 -28.17 -37.50 0.51
C ASN A 162 -27.30 -37.33 1.77
N GLU A 163 -26.14 -38.00 1.84
CA GLU A 163 -25.19 -37.95 2.96
C GLU A 163 -24.61 -36.53 3.11
N ARG A 164 -24.02 -36.20 4.27
CA ARG A 164 -23.06 -35.08 4.49
C ARG A 164 -21.95 -35.47 5.48
N ILE A 165 -21.57 -36.74 5.42
CA ILE A 165 -20.81 -37.44 6.45
C ILE A 165 -19.59 -38.05 5.82
N HIS A 166 -18.42 -37.51 6.11
CA HIS A 166 -17.18 -38.25 5.92
C HIS A 166 -16.30 -38.19 7.18
N VAL A 167 -15.06 -38.55 6.94
CA VAL A 167 -13.91 -38.54 7.81
C VAL A 167 -13.37 -37.09 7.91
N SER A 168 -12.13 -36.88 8.36
CA SER A 168 -11.60 -35.56 8.73
C SER A 168 -10.80 -34.87 7.62
N GLU A 169 -11.23 -33.71 7.13
CA GLU A 169 -10.42 -32.88 6.25
C GLU A 169 -9.17 -32.31 6.92
N PRO A 170 -8.03 -32.24 6.19
CA PRO A 170 -7.01 -31.23 6.45
C PRO A 170 -7.52 -29.85 5.99
N ILE A 171 -7.76 -28.95 6.94
CA ILE A 171 -8.14 -27.56 6.67
C ILE A 171 -6.88 -26.70 6.70
N ALA A 172 -6.67 -25.90 5.64
CA ALA A 172 -5.75 -24.77 5.64
C ALA A 172 -6.53 -23.49 5.98
N TRP A 173 -6.01 -22.64 6.84
CA TRP A 173 -6.64 -21.37 7.17
C TRP A 173 -5.64 -20.24 7.40
N VAL A 174 -6.15 -19.02 7.24
CA VAL A 174 -5.58 -17.84 7.88
C VAL A 174 -6.68 -17.05 8.57
N ALA A 175 -6.40 -16.60 9.78
CA ALA A 175 -7.21 -15.64 10.51
C ALA A 175 -6.37 -14.39 10.76
N PHE A 176 -6.98 -13.23 10.51
CA PHE A 176 -6.39 -11.91 10.67
C PHE A 176 -7.26 -11.04 11.58
N GLU A 177 -6.65 -10.13 12.32
CA GLU A 177 -7.40 -9.10 13.04
C GLU A 177 -8.26 -8.27 12.08
N SER A 178 -9.45 -7.84 12.49
CA SER A 178 -10.45 -7.28 11.57
C SER A 178 -9.87 -6.10 10.77
N CYS A 179 -9.97 -6.16 9.43
CA CYS A 179 -9.36 -5.20 8.49
C CYS A 179 -7.82 -5.11 8.60
N SER A 180 -7.13 -6.26 8.55
CA SER A 180 -5.65 -6.33 8.50
C SER A 180 -5.07 -6.06 7.12
N ASP A 181 -3.99 -5.28 7.09
CA ASP A 181 -3.15 -5.08 5.91
C ASP A 181 -1.85 -5.92 5.97
N LEU A 182 -1.50 -6.53 4.85
CA LEU A 182 -0.33 -7.42 4.72
C LEU A 182 0.82 -6.72 4.03
N ILE A 183 1.75 -6.20 4.82
CA ILE A 183 2.96 -5.54 4.32
C ILE A 183 4.10 -6.56 4.20
N GLN A 184 4.79 -6.55 3.06
CA GLN A 184 5.95 -7.41 2.79
C GLN A 184 7.10 -7.10 3.76
N ALA A 185 7.62 -8.14 4.42
CA ALA A 185 8.76 -8.01 5.33
C ALA A 185 10.07 -7.81 4.54
N THR A 186 10.71 -6.65 4.72
CA THR A 186 11.92 -6.26 3.99
C THR A 186 13.13 -7.08 4.47
N SER A 187 13.51 -8.13 3.74
CA SER A 187 14.37 -9.18 4.31
C SER A 187 15.86 -8.82 4.45
N GLN A 188 16.41 -8.97 5.67
CA GLN A 188 17.83 -9.25 5.90
C GLN A 188 17.97 -10.54 6.74
N PRO A 189 18.58 -11.61 6.22
CA PRO A 189 18.72 -12.87 6.97
C PRO A 189 19.97 -12.88 7.87
N SER A 190 19.80 -13.06 9.17
CA SER A 190 20.87 -13.47 10.09
C SER A 190 20.79 -14.97 10.37
N SER A 191 21.85 -15.72 10.06
CA SER A 191 21.89 -17.18 10.23
C SER A 191 22.82 -17.61 11.37
N MET A 192 22.41 -18.59 12.18
CA MET A 192 23.20 -19.71 12.71
C MET A 192 22.34 -20.66 13.59
N PRO A 193 22.75 -21.92 13.84
CA PRO A 193 21.80 -23.03 13.63
C PRO A 193 21.50 -23.98 14.81
N SER A 194 20.45 -24.78 14.58
CA SER A 194 20.25 -26.21 14.96
C SER A 194 20.20 -26.64 16.43
N ASP A 195 19.09 -27.32 16.79
CA ASP A 195 19.16 -28.78 16.99
C ASP A 195 17.81 -29.47 16.68
N MET A 196 17.84 -30.77 16.36
CA MET A 196 16.75 -31.64 15.84
C MET A 196 16.48 -32.82 16.83
N PRO A 197 15.59 -33.82 16.61
CA PRO A 197 14.34 -33.92 15.82
C PRO A 197 13.17 -34.64 16.57
N SER A 198 11.94 -34.70 16.01
CA SER A 198 11.07 -35.92 16.11
C SER A 198 9.85 -35.98 15.16
N SER A 199 9.86 -36.96 14.23
CA SER A 199 8.74 -37.79 13.72
C SER A 199 7.38 -37.21 13.24
N MET A 200 7.18 -37.32 11.90
CA MET A 200 5.98 -37.73 11.15
C MET A 200 5.08 -38.82 11.80
N PRO A 201 3.88 -39.15 11.23
CA PRO A 201 2.98 -38.44 10.27
C PRO A 201 1.56 -38.26 10.91
N SER A 202 0.37 -38.19 10.29
CA SER A 202 -0.18 -38.68 9.01
C SER A 202 -1.64 -38.23 8.76
N ASP A 203 -2.09 -38.31 7.51
CA ASP A 203 -3.44 -38.72 7.05
C ASP A 203 -4.66 -38.02 7.73
N MET A 204 -5.24 -36.91 7.23
CA MET A 204 -5.77 -36.59 5.88
C MET A 204 -7.02 -37.45 5.57
N SER A 205 -8.29 -36.94 5.56
CA SER A 205 -9.52 -37.63 5.01
C SER A 205 -10.85 -36.82 4.70
N SER A 206 -11.11 -36.38 3.45
CA SER A 206 -12.29 -35.56 2.99
C SER A 206 -13.77 -36.06 3.13
N SER A 207 -14.70 -35.09 3.27
CA SER A 207 -15.99 -34.75 2.57
C SER A 207 -17.27 -34.49 3.45
N MET A 208 -18.20 -33.52 3.23
CA MET A 208 -19.23 -33.23 2.19
C MET A 208 -20.41 -34.25 2.09
N PRO A 209 -21.50 -34.28 1.22
CA PRO A 209 -22.03 -33.46 0.06
C PRO A 209 -23.51 -32.78 0.06
N SER A 210 -24.00 -31.81 -0.80
CA SER A 210 -25.30 -30.97 -0.76
C SER A 210 -26.02 -30.46 -2.11
N SER A 211 -27.34 -30.60 -2.39
CA SER A 211 -27.90 -30.41 -3.80
C SER A 211 -29.16 -29.53 -4.16
N GLN A 212 -29.33 -29.32 -5.49
CA GLN A 212 -30.20 -28.37 -6.28
C GLN A 212 -31.52 -29.02 -6.83
N PRO A 213 -32.36 -28.43 -7.75
CA PRO A 213 -32.58 -27.05 -8.28
C PRO A 213 -34.09 -26.59 -8.23
N SER A 214 -34.60 -25.42 -8.69
CA SER A 214 -34.72 -24.99 -10.12
C SER A 214 -35.44 -23.64 -10.37
N SER A 215 -34.89 -22.84 -11.30
CA SER A 215 -35.54 -22.05 -12.39
C SER A 215 -36.73 -21.07 -12.16
N SER A 216 -36.63 -19.87 -12.75
CA SER A 216 -37.46 -19.46 -13.92
C SER A 216 -36.97 -18.14 -14.55
N THR A 217 -37.41 -17.81 -15.78
CA THR A 217 -36.79 -16.82 -16.68
C THR A 217 -37.78 -15.74 -17.18
N MET A 218 -37.26 -14.60 -17.69
CA MET A 218 -37.54 -14.01 -19.02
C MET A 218 -36.80 -12.64 -19.22
N PRO A 219 -36.52 -12.17 -20.47
CA PRO A 219 -35.55 -11.10 -20.75
C PRO A 219 -36.13 -9.82 -21.41
N SER A 220 -35.32 -8.75 -21.57
CA SER A 220 -35.06 -8.10 -22.89
C SER A 220 -34.14 -6.84 -22.88
N SER A 221 -32.97 -6.98 -23.54
CA SER A 221 -32.26 -6.00 -24.40
C SER A 221 -32.11 -4.50 -24.03
N MET A 222 -30.85 -4.08 -23.82
CA MET A 222 -30.26 -2.87 -24.40
C MET A 222 -28.81 -3.18 -24.87
N PRO A 223 -28.14 -2.33 -25.68
CA PRO A 223 -26.98 -2.75 -26.47
C PRO A 223 -25.67 -2.88 -25.68
N SER A 224 -24.79 -3.74 -26.20
CA SER A 224 -23.43 -3.98 -25.66
C SER A 224 -22.53 -2.75 -25.86
N ALA A 225 -22.13 -2.12 -24.76
CA ALA A 225 -20.79 -1.55 -24.66
C ALA A 225 -19.84 -2.68 -24.24
N THR A 226 -18.73 -2.86 -24.95
CA THR A 226 -17.69 -3.83 -24.57
C THR A 226 -17.04 -3.42 -23.25
N PRO A 227 -17.00 -4.29 -22.23
CA PRO A 227 -16.24 -4.00 -21.02
C PRO A 227 -14.75 -4.06 -21.34
N SER A 228 -14.08 -2.91 -21.34
CA SER A 228 -12.63 -2.86 -21.17
C SER A 228 -12.27 -3.55 -19.86
N ILE A 229 -11.28 -4.43 -19.88
CA ILE A 229 -10.73 -5.05 -18.67
C ILE A 229 -9.97 -3.96 -17.89
N GLN A 230 -10.67 -3.29 -16.97
CA GLN A 230 -10.08 -2.28 -16.09
C GLN A 230 -9.51 -2.98 -14.87
N VAL A 231 -8.19 -3.03 -14.78
CA VAL A 231 -7.46 -3.53 -13.61
C VAL A 231 -7.14 -2.35 -12.72
N PHE A 232 -7.92 -2.19 -11.65
CA PHE A 232 -7.54 -1.35 -10.53
C PHE A 232 -6.47 -2.10 -9.73
N LEU A 233 -5.37 -1.43 -9.39
CA LEU A 233 -4.34 -2.02 -8.51
C LEU A 233 -4.61 -1.69 -7.03
N CYS A 234 -5.82 -1.19 -6.73
CA CYS A 234 -6.27 -0.77 -5.41
C CYS A 234 -7.79 -1.02 -5.31
N ASP A 235 -8.19 -2.26 -5.04
CA ASP A 235 -9.59 -2.62 -4.74
C ASP A 235 -9.81 -2.71 -3.21
N ILE A 236 -11.01 -2.36 -2.78
CA ILE A 236 -11.38 -1.93 -1.41
C ILE A 236 -11.79 -3.13 -0.52
N PRO A 237 -11.24 -3.26 0.72
CA PRO A 237 -11.77 -2.52 1.87
C PRO A 237 -10.71 -1.76 2.68
N SER A 238 -10.79 -0.43 2.61
CA SER A 238 -9.84 0.50 3.22
C SER A 238 -10.24 0.92 4.64
N SER A 239 -9.81 0.20 5.68
CA SER A 239 -9.88 0.68 7.07
C SER A 239 -8.82 0.08 8.01
N MET A 240 -7.58 0.55 7.92
CA MET A 240 -6.59 0.39 8.99
C MET A 240 -7.15 0.92 10.31
N GLY A 241 -7.32 0.06 11.30
CA GLY A 241 -7.71 0.44 12.65
C GLY A 241 -6.55 1.11 13.39
N VAL A 242 -6.48 2.45 13.38
CA VAL A 242 -5.47 3.20 14.13
C VAL A 242 -5.74 3.12 15.63
N VAL A 243 -5.22 2.07 16.28
CA VAL A 243 -5.26 1.88 17.75
C VAL A 243 -4.36 2.92 18.44
N GLY A 244 -4.84 4.15 18.55
CA GLY A 244 -4.14 5.23 19.27
C GLY A 244 -4.64 6.66 19.02
N LEU A 245 -5.32 6.95 17.91
CA LEU A 245 -5.69 8.33 17.54
C LEU A 245 -7.19 8.48 17.23
N ALA A 246 -7.97 8.91 18.23
CA ALA A 246 -9.41 9.14 18.10
C ALA A 246 -9.80 10.43 17.32
N ASP A 247 -8.88 10.99 16.52
CA ASP A 247 -9.03 12.27 15.80
C ASP A 247 -8.17 12.34 14.50
N SER A 248 -7.61 11.21 14.03
CA SER A 248 -6.73 11.20 12.85
C SER A 248 -7.51 11.31 11.53
N LYS A 249 -7.49 12.49 10.91
CA LYS A 249 -8.09 12.74 9.59
C LYS A 249 -7.19 12.19 8.48
N ILE A 250 -7.72 11.35 7.59
CA ILE A 250 -7.10 11.01 6.30
C ILE A 250 -7.39 12.16 5.32
N VAL A 251 -6.36 12.65 4.64
CA VAL A 251 -6.40 13.89 3.83
C VAL A 251 -5.98 13.69 2.39
N ALA A 252 -5.37 12.55 2.06
CA ALA A 252 -5.07 12.16 0.68
C ALA A 252 -4.94 10.63 0.57
N GLU A 253 -4.96 10.12 -0.66
CA GLU A 253 -4.70 8.72 -1.00
C GLU A 253 -4.04 8.63 -2.39
N THR A 254 -3.31 7.54 -2.64
CA THR A 254 -2.63 7.28 -3.92
C THR A 254 -3.16 6.02 -4.59
N GLY A 255 -2.86 5.82 -5.87
CA GLY A 255 -3.09 4.53 -6.51
C GLY A 255 -2.56 4.44 -7.94
N LYS A 256 -2.79 3.30 -8.59
CA LYS A 256 -2.48 3.06 -10.00
C LYS A 256 -3.66 2.44 -10.73
N VAL A 257 -3.76 2.72 -12.02
CA VAL A 257 -4.67 2.03 -12.94
C VAL A 257 -4.07 1.85 -14.33
N VAL A 258 -4.59 0.87 -15.08
CA VAL A 258 -4.21 0.60 -16.47
C VAL A 258 -5.21 1.26 -17.43
N LEU A 259 -4.74 2.17 -18.28
CA LEU A 259 -5.53 2.83 -19.32
C LEU A 259 -5.20 2.26 -20.70
N GLN A 260 -6.18 1.60 -21.33
CA GLN A 260 -5.96 0.79 -22.54
C GLN A 260 -5.84 1.60 -23.86
N ASN A 261 -6.25 2.87 -23.86
CA ASN A 261 -6.25 3.75 -25.03
C ASN A 261 -6.53 5.21 -24.63
N THR A 262 -6.73 6.09 -25.62
CA THR A 262 -7.13 7.49 -25.43
C THR A 262 -8.65 7.71 -25.39
N ILE A 263 -9.05 8.89 -24.91
CA ILE A 263 -10.44 9.39 -25.00
C ILE A 263 -10.95 9.51 -26.44
N SER A 264 -10.06 9.65 -27.43
CA SER A 264 -10.40 9.63 -28.86
C SER A 264 -10.94 8.27 -29.33
N SER A 265 -10.69 7.21 -28.55
CA SER A 265 -11.24 5.86 -28.72
C SER A 265 -12.40 5.55 -27.76
N ASP A 266 -12.96 6.56 -27.07
CA ASP A 266 -13.95 6.45 -25.99
C ASP A 266 -13.47 5.61 -24.78
N ILE A 267 -12.15 5.56 -24.55
CA ILE A 267 -11.55 4.84 -23.42
C ILE A 267 -11.21 5.79 -22.28
N PHE A 268 -11.78 5.50 -21.11
CA PHE A 268 -11.57 6.18 -19.85
C PHE A 268 -11.84 5.24 -18.67
N VAL A 269 -11.31 5.55 -17.50
CA VAL A 269 -11.48 4.81 -16.25
C VAL A 269 -12.30 5.66 -15.28
N ASN A 270 -13.21 5.04 -14.53
CA ASN A 270 -13.89 5.67 -13.39
C ASN A 270 -13.10 5.33 -12.12
N ILE A 271 -12.30 6.26 -11.61
CA ILE A 271 -11.61 6.09 -10.32
C ILE A 271 -12.65 6.25 -9.22
N THR A 272 -12.77 5.26 -8.34
CA THR A 272 -13.52 5.38 -7.08
C THR A 272 -12.51 5.64 -5.97
N PHE A 273 -12.74 6.68 -5.17
CA PHE A 273 -11.86 7.01 -4.04
C PHE A 273 -12.19 6.15 -2.82
N ARG A 274 -11.17 5.79 -2.05
CA ARG A 274 -11.25 5.06 -0.76
C ARG A 274 -11.78 5.94 0.37
N ARG A 275 -11.73 7.26 0.17
CA ARG A 275 -12.23 8.30 1.09
C ARG A 275 -13.21 9.24 0.39
N THR A 276 -14.08 9.88 1.18
CA THR A 276 -14.95 10.96 0.70
C THR A 276 -14.30 12.31 0.97
N TYR A 277 -14.09 13.10 -0.08
CA TYR A 277 -13.48 14.43 -0.05
C TYR A 277 -14.53 15.54 -0.25
N SER A 278 -14.28 16.75 0.25
CA SER A 278 -15.21 17.89 0.15
C SER A 278 -14.96 18.74 -1.10
N ASP A 279 -13.70 19.06 -1.38
CA ASP A 279 -13.20 19.70 -2.61
C ASP A 279 -11.95 18.89 -3.07
N PRO A 280 -12.14 17.75 -3.78
CA PRO A 280 -11.02 16.88 -4.15
C PRO A 280 -10.13 17.48 -5.25
N VAL A 281 -8.83 17.54 -4.95
CA VAL A 281 -7.75 17.87 -5.87
C VAL A 281 -7.14 16.56 -6.36
N VAL A 282 -7.02 16.37 -7.68
CA VAL A 282 -6.51 15.11 -8.27
C VAL A 282 -5.30 15.42 -9.15
N LEU A 283 -4.27 14.58 -9.07
CA LEU A 283 -3.13 14.57 -9.96
C LEU A 283 -3.00 13.19 -10.63
N ALA A 284 -2.42 13.15 -11.82
CA ALA A 284 -2.13 11.90 -12.51
C ALA A 284 -0.85 11.98 -13.36
N PHE A 285 -0.16 10.85 -13.51
CA PHE A 285 1.08 10.73 -14.28
C PHE A 285 1.17 9.38 -14.99
N VAL A 286 1.60 9.40 -16.26
CA VAL A 286 1.76 8.18 -17.08
C VAL A 286 3.17 7.62 -16.82
N ASN A 287 3.28 6.53 -16.04
CA ASN A 287 4.55 5.96 -15.61
C ASN A 287 5.28 5.15 -16.70
N SER A 288 4.55 4.58 -17.66
CA SER A 288 5.08 3.70 -18.70
C SER A 288 5.15 4.36 -20.09
N ARG A 289 5.84 3.67 -21.01
CA ARG A 289 5.96 4.04 -22.43
C ARG A 289 5.86 2.79 -23.31
N ASN A 290 4.65 2.27 -23.45
CA ASN A 290 4.33 1.09 -24.23
C ASN A 290 3.96 1.41 -25.70
N ASP A 291 3.68 2.68 -26.01
CA ASP A 291 3.50 3.21 -27.37
C ASP A 291 4.35 4.48 -27.56
N TRP A 292 4.80 4.71 -28.79
CA TRP A 292 5.75 5.74 -29.18
C TRP A 292 5.13 7.13 -29.35
N ASN A 293 3.82 7.17 -29.67
CA ASN A 293 3.05 8.41 -29.81
C ASN A 293 2.99 9.18 -28.47
N SER A 294 2.94 10.50 -28.49
CA SER A 294 2.83 11.33 -27.28
C SER A 294 1.44 11.23 -26.61
N VAL A 295 1.36 11.17 -25.28
CA VAL A 295 0.11 11.29 -24.50
C VAL A 295 0.33 12.03 -23.18
N ALA A 296 -0.70 12.76 -22.74
CA ALA A 296 -0.82 13.31 -21.39
C ALA A 296 -2.00 12.66 -20.64
N PRO A 297 -1.91 12.50 -19.30
CA PRO A 297 -3.05 12.13 -18.48
C PRO A 297 -4.00 13.33 -18.30
N ARG A 298 -5.30 13.06 -18.24
CA ARG A 298 -6.34 14.06 -18.00
C ARG A 298 -7.40 13.52 -17.05
N VAL A 299 -7.90 14.39 -16.19
CA VAL A 299 -8.99 14.11 -15.26
C VAL A 299 -10.20 14.96 -15.65
N LYS A 300 -11.41 14.43 -15.44
CA LYS A 300 -12.67 15.16 -15.55
C LYS A 300 -13.71 14.60 -14.58
N ASP A 301 -14.88 15.24 -14.53
CA ASP A 301 -16.06 14.76 -13.81
C ASP A 301 -15.73 14.41 -12.34
N VAL A 302 -14.94 15.27 -11.70
CA VAL A 302 -14.45 15.11 -10.31
C VAL A 302 -15.60 15.28 -9.33
N THR A 303 -15.71 14.34 -8.39
CA THR A 303 -16.76 14.28 -7.36
C THR A 303 -16.15 13.94 -5.99
N PRO A 304 -16.89 14.14 -4.88
CA PRO A 304 -16.49 13.69 -3.55
C PRO A 304 -16.00 12.26 -3.39
N ASN A 305 -16.37 11.31 -4.28
CA ASN A 305 -16.07 9.89 -4.14
C ASN A 305 -15.37 9.27 -5.36
N GLY A 306 -14.94 10.08 -6.33
CA GLY A 306 -14.32 9.58 -7.55
C GLY A 306 -14.23 10.61 -8.68
N CYS A 307 -13.51 10.25 -9.73
CA CYS A 307 -13.36 11.06 -10.95
C CYS A 307 -13.20 10.16 -12.19
N ILE A 308 -13.26 10.75 -13.39
CA ILE A 308 -12.90 10.05 -14.62
C ILE A 308 -11.47 10.40 -15.03
N LEU A 309 -10.63 9.38 -15.19
CA LEU A 309 -9.23 9.48 -15.61
C LEU A 309 -9.06 8.89 -17.02
N PHE A 310 -8.32 9.57 -17.90
CA PHE A 310 -8.10 9.15 -19.29
C PHE A 310 -6.76 9.66 -19.85
N MET A 311 -6.35 9.13 -21.00
CA MET A 311 -5.23 9.66 -21.79
C MET A 311 -5.75 10.52 -22.95
N HIS A 312 -5.07 11.64 -23.22
CA HIS A 312 -5.29 12.45 -24.41
C HIS A 312 -4.01 12.50 -25.25
N ASN A 313 -4.14 12.32 -26.56
CA ASN A 313 -3.03 12.40 -27.53
C ASN A 313 -3.13 13.73 -28.32
N PRO A 314 -2.04 14.46 -28.55
CA PRO A 314 -2.03 15.74 -29.30
C PRO A 314 -2.65 15.70 -30.70
N SER A 315 -2.51 14.57 -31.38
CA SER A 315 -3.05 14.31 -32.73
C SER A 315 -4.46 13.69 -32.72
N ASN A 316 -5.10 13.58 -31.54
CA ASN A 316 -6.39 12.91 -31.32
C ASN A 316 -6.43 11.47 -31.87
N SER A 317 -5.32 10.75 -31.86
CA SER A 317 -5.24 9.35 -32.29
C SER A 317 -5.57 8.36 -31.16
N SER A 318 -5.76 7.10 -31.55
CA SER A 318 -5.62 5.97 -30.63
C SER A 318 -4.17 5.85 -30.11
N HIS A 319 -4.00 5.17 -28.98
CA HIS A 319 -2.72 4.88 -28.35
C HIS A 319 -2.72 3.47 -27.73
N GLY A 320 -1.54 2.89 -27.48
CA GLY A 320 -1.40 1.66 -26.71
C GLY A 320 -1.75 1.80 -25.22
N THR A 321 -1.80 0.67 -24.52
CA THR A 321 -2.08 0.58 -23.08
C THR A 321 -0.94 1.17 -22.24
N GLU A 322 -1.24 2.04 -21.27
CA GLU A 322 -0.26 2.55 -20.30
C GLU A 322 -0.70 2.36 -18.84
N LEU A 323 0.27 2.35 -17.94
CA LEU A 323 0.10 2.42 -16.49
C LEU A 323 0.14 3.87 -16.02
N VAL A 324 -0.84 4.28 -15.24
CA VAL A 324 -1.01 5.66 -14.76
C VAL A 324 -1.18 5.67 -13.24
N SER A 325 -0.27 6.34 -12.53
CA SER A 325 -0.44 6.64 -11.11
C SER A 325 -1.35 7.86 -10.93
N TYR A 326 -2.13 7.87 -9.86
CA TYR A 326 -2.93 9.01 -9.43
C TYR A 326 -2.71 9.31 -7.95
N PHE A 327 -2.96 10.57 -7.59
CA PHE A 327 -2.94 11.09 -6.23
C PHE A 327 -4.17 11.96 -6.04
N VAL A 328 -4.98 11.75 -5.01
CA VAL A 328 -6.11 12.64 -4.67
C VAL A 328 -5.98 13.14 -3.25
N ALA A 329 -6.28 14.42 -3.04
CA ALA A 329 -6.26 15.10 -1.75
C ALA A 329 -7.56 15.87 -1.50
N GLU A 330 -7.89 16.05 -0.22
CA GLU A 330 -8.70 17.18 0.20
C GLU A 330 -7.92 18.47 -0.06
N LYS A 331 -8.58 19.50 -0.56
CA LYS A 331 -7.98 20.83 -0.72
C LYS A 331 -7.55 21.44 0.63
N GLY A 332 -6.55 22.31 0.59
CA GLY A 332 -5.98 22.99 1.75
C GLY A 332 -4.56 22.57 2.08
N ARG A 333 -4.04 23.05 3.21
CA ARG A 333 -2.67 22.81 3.67
C ARG A 333 -2.65 21.85 4.85
N TYR A 334 -1.76 20.88 4.80
CA TYR A 334 -1.70 19.74 5.72
C TYR A 334 -0.25 19.42 6.10
N GLU A 335 -0.03 19.18 7.39
CA GLU A 335 1.14 18.47 7.89
C GLU A 335 0.75 17.00 8.04
N LEU A 336 1.51 16.10 7.42
CA LEU A 336 1.34 14.65 7.55
C LEU A 336 1.97 14.15 8.84
N HIS A 337 1.53 12.98 9.30
CA HIS A 337 2.29 12.21 10.28
C HIS A 337 3.74 12.04 9.76
N GLY A 338 4.75 12.30 10.60
CA GLY A 338 6.15 12.34 10.15
C GLY A 338 6.64 13.71 9.65
N GLY A 339 5.78 14.75 9.63
CA GLY A 339 6.17 16.14 9.47
C GLY A 339 6.28 16.67 8.03
N ALA A 340 5.93 15.87 7.02
CA ALA A 340 5.89 16.35 5.63
C ALA A 340 4.71 17.31 5.42
N ILE A 341 4.97 18.52 4.93
CA ILE A 341 3.92 19.52 4.65
C ILE A 341 3.58 19.51 3.17
N PHE A 342 2.27 19.55 2.85
CA PHE A 342 1.77 19.82 1.51
C PHE A 342 0.62 20.83 1.50
N GLU A 343 0.43 21.52 0.39
CA GLU A 343 -0.74 22.35 0.10
C GLU A 343 -1.36 21.94 -1.23
N ALA A 344 -2.62 21.49 -1.18
CA ALA A 344 -3.41 21.09 -2.35
C ALA A 344 -4.42 22.18 -2.73
N GLY A 345 -4.50 22.49 -4.02
CA GLY A 345 -5.36 23.54 -4.55
C GLY A 345 -5.92 23.23 -5.93
N SER A 346 -6.84 24.08 -6.37
CA SER A 346 -7.41 24.04 -7.71
C SER A 346 -7.69 25.47 -8.20
N HIS A 347 -7.44 25.71 -9.48
CA HIS A 347 -7.49 27.05 -10.09
C HIS A 347 -8.21 27.00 -11.45
N ASP A 348 -9.21 27.85 -11.60
CA ASP A 348 -9.99 28.01 -12.83
C ASP A 348 -9.33 29.06 -13.73
N THR A 349 -8.88 28.65 -14.92
CA THR A 349 -8.22 29.57 -15.86
C THR A 349 -8.53 29.30 -17.32
N SER A 350 -8.57 30.35 -18.13
CA SER A 350 -8.45 30.31 -19.59
C SER A 350 -7.14 30.94 -20.09
N THR A 351 -6.16 31.11 -19.21
CA THR A 351 -4.78 31.46 -19.53
C THR A 351 -4.10 30.18 -20.04
N ALA A 352 -3.54 30.25 -21.25
CA ALA A 352 -2.91 29.13 -21.92
C ALA A 352 -1.62 29.57 -22.63
N HIS A 353 -0.65 28.66 -22.70
CA HIS A 353 0.67 28.87 -23.26
C HIS A 353 0.92 28.02 -24.52
N GLU A 354 1.93 28.39 -25.30
CA GLU A 354 2.26 27.90 -26.64
C GLU A 354 3.78 27.83 -26.80
N GLY A 355 4.27 26.76 -27.42
CA GLY A 355 5.69 26.63 -27.77
C GLY A 355 6.22 27.84 -28.57
N GLY A 356 7.43 28.28 -28.25
CA GLY A 356 8.11 29.41 -28.88
C GLY A 356 7.62 30.79 -28.42
N GLN A 357 6.73 30.88 -27.42
CA GLN A 357 6.30 32.15 -26.83
C GLN A 357 7.07 32.48 -25.53
N ASN A 358 6.69 33.59 -24.90
CA ASN A 358 7.14 33.89 -23.53
C ASN A 358 6.04 33.38 -22.60
N TYR A 359 6.40 32.64 -21.56
CA TYR A 359 5.42 32.11 -20.60
C TYR A 359 4.48 33.19 -20.05
N ILE A 360 3.18 32.91 -20.12
CA ILE A 360 2.11 33.71 -19.51
C ILE A 360 1.25 32.75 -18.70
N GLY A 361 1.45 32.74 -17.38
CA GLY A 361 0.63 31.99 -16.43
C GLY A 361 -0.02 32.90 -15.39
N ASP A 362 -1.08 32.40 -14.77
CA ASP A 362 -1.72 33.08 -13.65
C ASP A 362 -0.86 32.93 -12.40
N GLN A 363 -0.61 34.02 -11.67
CA GLN A 363 0.20 33.99 -10.44
C GLN A 363 -0.60 33.50 -9.24
N LEU A 364 -0.21 32.36 -8.70
CA LEU A 364 -0.73 31.80 -7.46
C LEU A 364 0.22 32.06 -6.29
N TRP A 365 -0.31 31.94 -5.08
CA TRP A 365 0.38 32.12 -3.80
C TRP A 365 -0.05 31.01 -2.85
N PHE A 366 0.89 30.48 -2.07
CA PHE A 366 0.59 29.52 -1.02
C PHE A 366 -0.06 30.21 0.19
N THR A 367 -0.83 29.46 0.97
CA THR A 367 -1.50 29.94 2.19
C THR A 367 -0.46 30.37 3.24
N GLU A 368 0.66 29.63 3.31
CA GLU A 368 1.86 30.00 4.06
C GLU A 368 3.12 29.65 3.24
N PRO A 369 4.22 30.42 3.34
CA PRO A 369 5.43 30.11 2.61
C PRO A 369 6.10 28.82 3.13
N PHE A 370 6.59 28.01 2.19
CA PHE A 370 7.38 26.81 2.48
C PHE A 370 8.82 27.17 2.89
N GLN A 371 9.50 26.29 3.64
CA GLN A 371 10.87 26.55 4.08
C GLN A 371 11.88 26.52 2.92
N ASN A 372 11.67 25.59 1.98
CA ASN A 372 12.44 25.44 0.75
C ASN A 372 11.50 25.57 -0.48
N MET A 373 12.07 25.57 -1.68
CA MET A 373 11.27 25.56 -2.92
C MET A 373 10.45 24.25 -2.99
N PRO A 374 9.11 24.30 -3.02
CA PRO A 374 8.28 23.10 -2.94
C PRO A 374 8.11 22.42 -4.31
N ALA A 375 7.98 21.10 -4.31
CA ALA A 375 7.66 20.34 -5.51
C ALA A 375 6.20 20.58 -5.87
N VAL A 376 5.95 21.41 -6.90
CA VAL A 376 4.60 21.69 -7.41
C VAL A 376 4.28 20.69 -8.51
N LEU A 377 3.22 19.91 -8.32
CA LEU A 377 2.70 18.96 -9.30
C LEU A 377 1.30 19.42 -9.73
N HIS A 378 0.92 19.19 -10.99
CA HIS A 378 -0.33 19.71 -11.53
C HIS A 378 -0.97 18.78 -12.59
N THR A 379 -2.29 18.87 -12.74
CA THR A 379 -3.08 18.10 -13.71
C THR A 379 -4.37 18.87 -14.04
N LEU A 380 -4.88 18.76 -15.27
CA LEU A 380 -6.19 19.29 -15.63
C LEU A 380 -7.31 18.38 -15.12
N ASN A 381 -8.19 18.94 -14.28
CA ASN A 381 -9.31 18.26 -13.63
C ASN A 381 -10.68 18.48 -14.29
N THR A 382 -10.70 19.18 -15.42
CA THR A 382 -11.86 19.28 -16.33
C THR A 382 -11.45 18.92 -17.76
N TYR A 383 -12.46 18.73 -18.62
CA TYR A 383 -12.29 18.48 -20.05
C TYR A 383 -13.27 19.34 -20.85
N ASN A 384 -13.05 20.65 -20.79
CA ASN A 384 -13.85 21.66 -21.47
C ASN A 384 -13.29 21.98 -22.86
N ASN A 385 -11.95 21.92 -23.05
CA ASN A 385 -11.35 21.96 -24.38
C ASN A 385 -11.54 20.59 -25.07
N ALA A 386 -11.93 20.61 -26.34
CA ALA A 386 -11.95 19.41 -27.19
C ALA A 386 -10.59 19.18 -27.90
N ASP A 387 -9.78 20.23 -28.01
CA ASP A 387 -8.39 20.16 -28.45
C ASP A 387 -7.48 19.75 -27.29
N PHE A 388 -6.27 19.28 -27.61
CA PHE A 388 -5.29 18.86 -26.61
C PHE A 388 -4.86 20.03 -25.72
N MET A 389 -4.82 19.76 -24.41
CA MET A 389 -4.18 20.62 -23.40
C MET A 389 -3.53 19.71 -22.36
N ALA A 390 -2.28 20.01 -22.01
CA ALA A 390 -1.63 19.67 -20.76
C ALA A 390 -1.71 20.87 -19.79
N SER A 391 -0.90 20.87 -18.74
CA SER A 391 -0.74 22.01 -17.82
C SER A 391 0.72 22.16 -17.47
N LEU A 392 1.17 23.40 -17.25
CA LEU A 392 2.55 23.74 -16.95
C LEU A 392 2.58 24.78 -15.83
N ALA A 393 3.36 24.51 -14.77
CA ALA A 393 3.71 25.47 -13.75
C ALA A 393 5.15 25.98 -13.94
N THR A 394 5.39 27.27 -13.67
CA THR A 394 6.74 27.87 -13.74
C THR A 394 6.95 28.85 -12.60
N THR A 395 8.16 29.43 -12.52
CA THR A 395 8.46 30.54 -11.58
C THR A 395 8.17 30.16 -10.13
N ILE A 396 8.45 28.90 -9.76
CA ILE A 396 8.21 28.39 -8.41
C ILE A 396 9.16 29.07 -7.42
N THR A 397 8.61 29.50 -6.31
CA THR A 397 9.33 30.10 -5.17
C THR A 397 8.77 29.52 -3.87
N THR A 398 9.40 29.82 -2.73
CA THR A 398 8.83 29.51 -1.40
C THR A 398 7.46 30.14 -1.14
N ASN A 399 7.01 31.13 -1.93
CA ASN A 399 5.77 31.89 -1.68
C ASN A 399 4.63 31.56 -2.66
N GLY A 400 4.94 30.96 -3.80
CA GLY A 400 4.00 30.76 -4.90
C GLY A 400 4.68 30.48 -6.23
N PHE A 401 3.87 30.32 -7.27
CA PHE A 401 4.24 29.86 -8.61
C PHE A 401 3.27 30.45 -9.65
N GLN A 402 3.58 30.32 -10.94
CA GLN A 402 2.66 30.65 -12.02
C GLN A 402 2.15 29.37 -12.68
N ILE A 403 0.92 29.35 -13.19
CA ILE A 403 0.35 28.17 -13.86
C ILE A 403 -0.54 28.54 -15.05
N ALA A 404 -0.54 27.69 -16.08
CA ALA A 404 -1.31 27.84 -17.31
C ALA A 404 -1.78 26.48 -17.85
N GLN A 405 -2.77 26.50 -18.73
CA GLN A 405 -2.97 25.39 -19.68
C GLN A 405 -1.80 25.39 -20.67
N GLU A 406 -1.34 24.24 -21.12
CA GLU A 406 -0.23 24.12 -22.07
C GLU A 406 -0.73 23.36 -23.31
N TYR A 407 -0.65 23.96 -24.51
CA TYR A 407 -1.06 23.28 -25.74
C TYR A 407 0.12 22.91 -26.65
N ALA A 408 1.36 23.07 -26.19
CA ALA A 408 2.59 22.86 -26.95
C ALA A 408 2.52 23.60 -28.30
N GLU A 409 2.74 22.93 -29.43
CA GLU A 409 2.59 23.53 -30.76
C GLU A 409 1.18 23.29 -31.36
N THR A 410 0.30 22.59 -30.64
CA THR A 410 -0.90 21.96 -31.23
C THR A 410 -1.96 22.93 -31.76
N THR A 411 -1.89 24.23 -31.43
CA THR A 411 -2.80 25.30 -31.89
C THR A 411 -4.31 24.97 -31.72
N PRO A 412 -4.90 25.19 -30.53
CA PRO A 412 -6.31 24.87 -30.27
C PRO A 412 -7.27 25.78 -31.05
N SER A 413 -8.43 25.23 -31.43
CA SER A 413 -9.47 25.95 -32.17
C SER A 413 -10.17 27.04 -31.34
N SER A 414 -10.20 26.86 -30.02
CA SER A 414 -10.53 27.88 -29.03
C SER A 414 -10.01 27.47 -27.65
N ILE A 415 -9.33 28.37 -26.94
CA ILE A 415 -9.01 28.18 -25.52
C ILE A 415 -10.28 28.46 -24.71
N VAL A 416 -10.71 27.49 -23.90
CA VAL A 416 -11.79 27.68 -22.91
C VAL A 416 -11.27 27.50 -21.49
N GLN A 417 -12.07 27.91 -20.49
CA GLN A 417 -11.69 27.77 -19.08
C GLN A 417 -11.62 26.30 -18.67
N GLU A 418 -10.55 25.90 -18.00
CA GLU A 418 -10.38 24.60 -17.34
C GLU A 418 -10.01 24.82 -15.87
N THR A 419 -10.29 23.81 -15.03
CA THR A 419 -9.76 23.73 -13.67
C THR A 419 -8.43 22.98 -13.68
N ILE A 420 -7.33 23.63 -13.32
CA ILE A 420 -6.04 22.99 -13.06
C ILE A 420 -5.97 22.66 -11.57
N ALA A 421 -5.86 21.37 -11.25
CA ALA A 421 -5.52 20.88 -9.92
C ALA A 421 -4.00 20.98 -9.72
N TRP A 422 -3.57 21.32 -8.50
CA TRP A 422 -2.15 21.39 -8.15
C TRP A 422 -1.93 20.97 -6.70
N ILE A 423 -0.77 20.37 -6.40
CA ILE A 423 -0.31 20.10 -5.04
C ILE A 423 1.16 20.46 -4.93
N ALA A 424 1.51 21.24 -3.90
CA ALA A 424 2.87 21.65 -3.57
C ALA A 424 3.34 20.93 -2.30
N PHE A 425 4.46 20.22 -2.36
CA PHE A 425 5.04 19.46 -1.24
C PHE A 425 6.40 20.02 -0.81
N GLU A 426 6.75 19.94 0.48
CA GLU A 426 8.14 20.13 0.91
C GLU A 426 9.04 18.97 0.45
N THR A 427 10.17 19.30 -0.18
CA THR A 427 11.15 18.33 -0.69
C THR A 427 11.85 17.59 0.44
N GLY A 428 11.92 16.26 0.35
CA GLY A 428 12.51 15.39 1.37
C GLY A 428 12.03 13.95 1.23
N SER A 429 12.44 13.08 2.15
CA SER A 429 11.95 11.69 2.24
C SER A 429 11.78 11.27 3.69
N GLY A 430 10.95 10.25 3.91
CA GLY A 430 10.64 9.76 5.25
C GLY A 430 9.51 8.74 5.24
N THR A 431 8.77 8.64 6.34
CA THR A 431 7.57 7.82 6.48
C THR A 431 6.40 8.63 7.02
N SER A 432 5.20 8.38 6.48
CA SER A 432 3.91 8.85 7.00
C SER A 432 3.08 7.65 7.41
N THR A 433 2.77 7.51 8.71
CA THR A 433 2.02 6.36 9.25
C THR A 433 2.54 5.00 8.75
N GLY A 434 3.86 4.85 8.71
CA GLY A 434 4.56 3.65 8.22
C GLY A 434 4.87 3.66 6.72
N GLN A 435 4.04 4.30 5.90
CA GLN A 435 4.18 4.36 4.44
C GLN A 435 5.37 5.24 4.05
N LYS A 436 6.32 4.72 3.26
CA LYS A 436 7.51 5.47 2.81
C LYS A 436 7.16 6.49 1.72
N TYR A 437 7.85 7.63 1.71
CA TYR A 437 7.71 8.65 0.68
C TYR A 437 9.02 9.33 0.28
N ILE A 438 9.05 9.90 -0.93
CA ILE A 438 10.04 10.88 -1.37
C ILE A 438 9.39 11.97 -2.25
N VAL A 439 9.76 13.22 -1.98
CA VAL A 439 9.38 14.43 -2.73
C VAL A 439 10.67 15.06 -3.23
N GLY A 440 10.73 15.46 -4.50
CA GLY A 440 11.90 16.16 -5.03
C GLY A 440 11.62 17.11 -6.18
N ILE A 441 12.63 17.93 -6.45
CA ILE A 441 12.80 18.79 -7.62
C ILE A 441 14.26 18.67 -8.04
N ASP A 442 14.53 18.58 -9.33
CA ASP A 442 15.89 18.69 -9.87
C ASP A 442 15.91 19.22 -11.30
N ASP A 443 17.06 19.78 -11.68
CA ASP A 443 17.46 20.12 -13.04
C ASP A 443 18.95 19.74 -13.17
N ASN A 444 19.21 18.57 -13.77
CA ASN A 444 20.57 18.04 -13.87
C ASN A 444 21.37 18.66 -15.04
N GLY A 445 20.76 19.57 -15.81
CA GLY A 445 21.37 20.23 -16.97
C GLY A 445 21.60 19.31 -18.18
N ILE A 446 20.99 18.13 -18.23
CA ILE A 446 21.09 17.15 -19.33
C ILE A 446 19.77 17.14 -20.11
N ALA A 447 19.87 17.19 -21.44
CA ALA A 447 18.69 17.22 -22.30
C ALA A 447 17.77 16.01 -22.07
N ASN A 448 16.53 16.25 -21.65
CA ASN A 448 15.57 15.23 -21.21
C ASN A 448 14.29 15.14 -22.07
N GLY A 449 14.38 15.60 -23.32
CA GLY A 449 13.43 15.25 -24.38
C GLY A 449 13.47 13.77 -24.77
N VAL A 450 12.40 13.28 -25.40
CA VAL A 450 12.24 11.85 -25.75
C VAL A 450 13.28 11.36 -26.76
N ASP A 451 13.80 12.24 -27.62
CA ASP A 451 14.87 11.92 -28.56
C ASP A 451 16.28 12.17 -27.95
N ASN A 452 16.36 12.43 -26.63
CA ASN A 452 17.59 12.65 -25.87
C ASN A 452 17.88 11.52 -24.85
N VAL A 453 17.86 11.81 -23.54
CA VAL A 453 18.19 10.87 -22.45
C VAL A 453 17.16 11.05 -21.34
N GLU A 454 16.66 9.96 -20.75
CA GLU A 454 15.70 10.05 -19.65
C GLU A 454 16.28 10.81 -18.43
N TYR A 455 15.47 11.66 -17.80
CA TYR A 455 15.75 12.09 -16.42
C TYR A 455 15.46 10.91 -15.50
N THR A 456 16.49 10.34 -14.86
CA THR A 456 16.32 9.27 -13.87
C THR A 456 16.04 9.85 -12.48
N ILE A 457 14.80 9.70 -12.00
CA ILE A 457 14.48 9.85 -10.58
C ILE A 457 15.02 8.61 -9.86
N ASP A 458 16.06 8.77 -9.04
CA ASP A 458 16.60 7.72 -8.16
C ASP A 458 15.96 7.82 -6.76
N TYR A 459 15.36 6.71 -6.32
CA TYR A 459 14.82 6.53 -4.98
C TYR A 459 15.27 5.21 -4.34
N THR A 460 16.42 4.67 -4.79
CA THR A 460 17.08 3.47 -4.22
C THR A 460 17.29 3.58 -2.71
N SER A 461 17.56 4.79 -2.21
CA SER A 461 17.75 5.09 -0.79
C SER A 461 16.48 5.00 0.07
N VAL A 462 15.29 5.02 -0.54
CA VAL A 462 14.00 4.88 0.15
C VAL A 462 13.70 3.41 0.45
N GLY A 463 14.15 2.49 -0.42
CA GLY A 463 13.92 1.05 -0.24
C GLY A 463 12.44 0.68 -0.32
N TYR A 464 11.78 0.97 -1.44
CA TYR A 464 10.45 0.43 -1.72
C TYR A 464 10.54 -1.07 -2.06
N GLU A 465 9.54 -1.85 -1.66
CA GLU A 465 9.46 -3.28 -2.01
C GLU A 465 8.89 -3.50 -3.43
N THR A 466 8.00 -2.61 -3.86
CA THR A 466 7.38 -2.57 -5.20
C THR A 466 7.56 -1.19 -5.83
N SER A 467 7.14 -0.98 -7.09
CA SER A 467 7.21 0.37 -7.66
C SER A 467 6.23 1.33 -6.96
N PRO A 468 6.69 2.50 -6.48
CA PRO A 468 5.85 3.43 -5.72
C PRO A 468 4.73 4.01 -6.58
N ASP A 469 3.69 4.56 -5.95
CA ASP A 469 2.74 5.44 -6.64
C ASP A 469 3.43 6.79 -6.86
N LEU A 470 3.86 7.04 -8.10
CA LEU A 470 4.71 8.18 -8.44
C LEU A 470 4.02 9.11 -9.44
N VAL A 471 3.92 10.38 -9.07
CA VAL A 471 3.44 11.48 -9.91
C VAL A 471 4.58 12.47 -10.13
N ALA A 472 4.83 12.82 -11.39
CA ALA A 472 5.85 13.80 -11.78
C ALA A 472 5.29 14.87 -12.73
N ALA A 473 5.90 16.05 -12.75
CA ALA A 473 5.54 17.17 -13.61
C ALA A 473 6.80 17.91 -14.11
N VAL A 474 6.72 18.48 -15.33
CA VAL A 474 7.67 19.49 -15.80
C VAL A 474 7.29 20.82 -15.17
N ILE A 475 8.25 21.52 -14.58
CA ILE A 475 8.01 22.72 -13.75
C ILE A 475 8.83 23.95 -14.17
N GLY A 476 9.00 24.13 -15.48
CA GLY A 476 9.71 25.27 -16.05
C GLY A 476 9.93 25.10 -17.55
N GLU A 477 10.29 26.19 -18.21
CA GLU A 477 10.67 26.22 -19.63
C GLU A 477 12.08 26.75 -19.74
N ASN A 478 13.03 25.83 -19.81
CA ASN A 478 14.42 26.14 -20.17
C ASN A 478 14.59 26.13 -21.71
N GLY A 479 13.75 25.37 -22.42
CA GLY A 479 13.64 25.36 -23.89
C GLY A 479 12.69 26.43 -24.43
N GLU A 480 12.54 26.49 -25.76
CA GLU A 480 11.51 27.32 -26.40
C GLU A 480 10.17 26.56 -26.49
N ASN A 481 10.17 25.24 -26.66
CA ASN A 481 8.95 24.43 -26.86
C ASN A 481 8.25 24.05 -25.55
N GLY A 482 6.91 23.96 -25.59
CA GLY A 482 6.07 23.61 -24.43
C GLY A 482 5.98 22.10 -24.20
N ALA A 483 6.07 21.68 -22.93
CA ALA A 483 6.31 20.28 -22.55
C ALA A 483 5.39 19.77 -21.44
N TRP A 484 5.28 18.45 -21.30
CA TRP A 484 4.73 17.80 -20.10
C TRP A 484 5.51 16.55 -19.71
N ALA A 485 5.40 16.12 -18.45
CA ALA A 485 6.10 14.93 -17.98
C ALA A 485 5.39 13.64 -18.42
N ARG A 486 6.15 12.68 -18.96
CA ARG A 486 5.72 11.28 -19.14
C ARG A 486 6.89 10.32 -18.88
N GLY A 487 6.60 9.14 -18.34
CA GLY A 487 7.58 8.09 -18.13
C GLY A 487 8.34 7.69 -19.40
N SER A 488 9.57 7.21 -19.22
CA SER A 488 10.43 6.71 -20.30
C SER A 488 10.16 5.25 -20.67
N GLY A 489 9.52 4.49 -19.77
CA GLY A 489 9.48 3.03 -19.76
C GLY A 489 10.34 2.41 -18.66
N THR A 490 11.31 3.14 -18.11
CA THR A 490 12.05 2.75 -16.90
C THR A 490 11.18 3.01 -15.67
N PHE A 491 10.69 1.97 -15.00
CA PHE A 491 9.92 2.09 -13.76
C PHE A 491 10.13 0.86 -12.87
N SER A 492 10.67 1.06 -11.66
CA SER A 492 10.98 0.00 -10.69
C SER A 492 10.72 0.46 -9.25
N ASN A 493 11.07 -0.38 -8.28
CA ASN A 493 11.11 -0.05 -6.86
C ASN A 493 12.34 0.79 -6.45
N THR A 494 13.28 1.06 -7.37
CA THR A 494 14.47 1.88 -7.15
C THR A 494 14.53 3.15 -7.98
N SER A 495 13.91 3.19 -9.17
CA SER A 495 13.93 4.38 -10.02
C SER A 495 12.77 4.47 -11.02
N GLN A 496 12.48 5.71 -11.44
CA GLN A 496 11.59 6.05 -12.56
C GLN A 496 12.37 6.93 -13.54
N GLY A 497 12.39 6.57 -14.81
CA GLY A 497 12.83 7.45 -15.88
C GLY A 497 11.65 8.30 -16.39
N VAL A 498 11.90 9.58 -16.62
CA VAL A 498 10.93 10.58 -17.08
C VAL A 498 11.51 11.35 -18.27
N PHE A 499 10.68 11.69 -19.23
CA PHE A 499 11.00 12.65 -20.28
C PHE A 499 10.11 13.90 -20.14
N ALA A 500 10.65 15.04 -20.56
CA ALA A 500 9.84 16.11 -21.15
C ALA A 500 9.32 15.58 -22.50
N GLU A 501 8.01 15.37 -22.61
CA GLU A 501 7.35 14.95 -23.84
C GLU A 501 6.78 16.18 -24.54
N GLU A 502 7.18 16.35 -25.80
CA GLU A 502 6.61 17.29 -26.76
C GLU A 502 5.51 16.59 -27.58
N ASP A 503 4.70 17.39 -28.28
CA ASP A 503 3.81 16.84 -29.30
C ASP A 503 4.56 16.42 -30.58
N GLN A 504 3.82 16.03 -31.62
CA GLN A 504 4.35 15.57 -32.91
C GLN A 504 3.48 16.15 -34.05
N LYS A 505 3.10 17.43 -33.92
CA LYS A 505 2.05 18.11 -34.71
C LYS A 505 2.55 19.40 -35.39
N GLY A 506 3.84 19.67 -35.38
CA GLY A 506 4.52 20.59 -36.30
C GLY A 506 5.42 19.81 -37.26
N ASP A 507 6.35 19.06 -36.67
CA ASP A 507 7.11 17.99 -37.31
C ASP A 507 7.18 16.72 -36.42
N ASN A 508 8.35 16.12 -36.20
CA ASN A 508 8.52 14.93 -35.35
C ASN A 508 9.70 15.06 -34.37
N GLU A 509 10.36 16.22 -34.28
CA GLU A 509 11.43 16.47 -33.32
C GLU A 509 10.85 16.41 -31.90
N ARG A 510 11.51 15.66 -31.01
CA ARG A 510 11.26 15.74 -29.56
C ARG A 510 12.58 15.92 -28.81
N ILE A 511 13.34 16.93 -29.24
CA ILE A 511 14.64 17.31 -28.71
C ILE A 511 14.49 18.59 -27.88
N HIS A 512 14.61 18.40 -26.58
CA HIS A 512 14.54 19.47 -25.60
C HIS A 512 15.94 19.92 -25.15
N VAL A 513 15.97 20.93 -24.27
CA VAL A 513 17.10 21.11 -23.37
C VAL A 513 16.83 20.32 -22.09
N SER A 514 17.35 20.75 -20.93
CA SER A 514 17.03 20.14 -19.65
C SER A 514 15.85 20.89 -19.04
N GLU A 515 14.66 20.31 -18.97
CA GLU A 515 13.54 20.88 -18.22
C GLU A 515 13.52 20.35 -16.77
N PRO A 516 13.27 21.23 -15.78
CA PRO A 516 13.21 20.84 -14.37
C PRO A 516 12.01 19.91 -14.11
N ILE A 517 12.27 18.81 -13.39
CA ILE A 517 11.24 17.82 -13.02
C ILE A 517 10.96 17.92 -11.53
N ALA A 518 9.68 18.05 -11.18
CA ALA A 518 9.17 17.81 -9.82
C ALA A 518 8.58 16.40 -9.74
N TRP A 519 8.69 15.76 -8.57
CA TRP A 519 8.04 14.48 -8.31
C TRP A 519 7.59 14.32 -6.86
N VAL A 520 6.58 13.45 -6.68
CA VAL A 520 6.28 12.79 -5.42
C VAL A 520 6.09 11.31 -5.67
N ALA A 521 6.58 10.48 -4.74
CA ALA A 521 6.40 9.04 -4.74
C ALA A 521 6.03 8.58 -3.32
N PHE A 522 5.01 7.74 -3.22
CA PHE A 522 4.56 7.07 -1.99
C PHE A 522 4.55 5.55 -2.18
N GLU A 523 4.56 4.77 -1.10
CA GLU A 523 4.29 3.33 -1.22
C GLU A 523 2.94 3.06 -1.88
N SER A 524 2.85 1.94 -2.63
CA SER A 524 1.67 1.65 -3.45
C SER A 524 0.42 1.62 -2.58
N CYS A 525 -0.63 2.31 -3.02
CA CYS A 525 -1.93 2.39 -2.34
C CYS A 525 -1.87 3.08 -0.96
N SER A 526 -1.00 4.08 -0.78
CA SER A 526 -0.88 4.87 0.46
C SER A 526 -2.15 5.64 0.84
N ASP A 527 -2.35 5.83 2.15
CA ASP A 527 -3.49 6.49 2.80
C ASP A 527 -2.89 7.54 3.78
N LEU A 528 -2.96 8.82 3.41
CA LEU A 528 -2.15 9.89 4.02
C LEU A 528 -2.91 10.55 5.18
N ILE A 529 -2.36 10.43 6.38
CA ILE A 529 -2.98 10.89 7.64
C ILE A 529 -2.36 12.22 8.10
N GLN A 530 -3.23 13.19 8.37
CA GLN A 530 -2.85 14.48 8.95
C GLN A 530 -2.36 14.33 10.39
N ALA A 531 -1.28 15.03 10.73
CA ALA A 531 -0.79 15.16 12.10
C ALA A 531 -1.80 15.97 12.95
N THR A 532 -2.30 15.37 14.03
CA THR A 532 -3.15 16.05 15.01
C THR A 532 -2.30 16.97 15.89
N SER A 533 -2.54 18.28 15.85
CA SER A 533 -1.85 19.23 16.73
C SER A 533 -2.16 18.94 18.20
N GLN A 534 -1.16 18.52 18.99
CA GLN A 534 -1.36 18.40 20.44
C GLN A 534 -1.68 19.78 21.04
N PRO A 535 -2.63 19.88 21.99
CA PRO A 535 -2.96 21.16 22.63
C PRO A 535 -1.75 21.74 23.36
N SER A 536 -1.17 22.81 22.81
CA SER A 536 -0.02 23.47 23.41
C SER A 536 -0.43 24.26 24.65
N SER A 537 0.27 24.00 25.76
CA SER A 537 0.06 24.53 27.12
C SER A 537 -1.23 24.10 27.85
N MET A 538 -1.07 23.65 29.10
CA MET A 538 -2.18 23.60 30.07
C MET A 538 -2.56 25.02 30.51
N PRO A 539 -3.85 25.35 30.69
CA PRO A 539 -4.28 26.64 31.22
C PRO A 539 -3.70 26.92 32.61
N SER A 540 -3.09 28.09 32.78
CA SER A 540 -2.31 28.47 33.96
C SER A 540 -3.12 29.02 35.15
N ASP A 541 -4.35 28.53 35.33
CA ASP A 541 -5.29 29.00 36.37
C ASP A 541 -5.39 28.02 37.57
N MET A 542 -4.53 28.22 38.57
CA MET A 542 -4.79 27.79 39.95
C MET A 542 -4.36 28.90 40.95
N PRO A 543 -5.20 29.24 41.94
CA PRO A 543 -4.98 30.41 42.80
C PRO A 543 -3.88 30.20 43.84
N SER A 544 -3.03 31.21 44.02
CA SER A 544 -1.82 31.15 44.84
C SER A 544 -2.08 31.39 46.34
N SER A 545 -1.93 30.34 47.18
CA SER A 545 -1.77 30.52 48.64
C SER A 545 -1.18 29.31 49.39
N MET A 546 0.15 29.20 49.47
CA MET A 546 0.89 28.91 50.72
C MET A 546 2.43 29.06 50.55
N PRO A 547 3.23 29.16 51.64
CA PRO A 547 4.61 29.71 51.61
C PRO A 547 5.72 28.69 51.26
N PRO A 548 6.95 29.15 50.95
CA PRO A 548 7.95 28.35 50.25
C PRO A 548 8.89 27.52 51.14
N SER A 549 9.38 26.42 50.57
CA SER A 549 10.60 25.70 50.98
C SER A 549 11.25 25.01 49.78
N ASP A 550 12.59 25.07 49.75
CA ASP A 550 13.55 24.57 48.73
C ASP A 550 13.55 25.20 47.31
N PRO A 551 14.75 25.60 46.78
CA PRO A 551 14.88 26.21 45.46
C PRO A 551 15.62 25.31 44.44
N SER A 552 14.89 24.54 43.61
CA SER A 552 15.54 23.66 42.62
C SER A 552 14.74 23.38 41.33
N PHE A 553 14.06 24.39 40.77
CA PHE A 553 13.60 24.33 39.38
C PHE A 553 13.86 25.64 38.62
N SER A 554 14.87 25.58 37.74
CA SER A 554 15.12 26.58 36.69
C SER A 554 15.16 25.86 35.35
N SER A 555 14.31 26.30 34.44
CA SER A 555 14.07 25.80 33.08
C SER A 555 15.30 25.30 32.31
N PHE A 556 15.17 24.14 31.68
CA PHE A 556 15.70 23.91 30.33
C PHE A 556 14.73 23.06 29.50
N LEU A 557 14.52 23.47 28.24
CA LEU A 557 13.93 22.70 27.16
C LEU A 557 14.97 22.66 26.04
N THR A 558 15.49 21.48 25.71
CA THR A 558 15.94 21.09 24.35
C THR A 558 16.39 19.63 24.35
N ASN A 559 15.70 18.80 23.55
CA ASN A 559 16.13 17.54 22.91
C ASN A 559 16.58 16.30 23.72
N GLU A 560 16.35 15.17 23.03
CA GLU A 560 16.88 13.80 23.21
C GLU A 560 16.39 12.94 24.39
N TYR A 561 16.53 11.62 24.20
CA TYR A 561 15.82 10.56 24.93
C TYR A 561 16.38 10.36 26.36
N LEU A 562 15.59 10.70 27.38
CA LEU A 562 15.80 10.27 28.76
C LEU A 562 14.46 10.00 29.47
N SER A 563 14.17 8.73 29.73
CA SER A 563 12.97 8.27 30.45
C SER A 563 13.16 8.33 31.97
N PHE A 564 12.78 9.44 32.59
CA PHE A 564 12.78 9.56 34.05
C PHE A 564 11.66 8.72 34.69
N VAL A 565 12.03 7.65 35.40
CA VAL A 565 11.10 6.87 36.22
C VAL A 565 10.76 7.64 37.51
N PRO A 566 9.48 7.95 37.79
CA PRO A 566 9.10 8.66 39.01
C PRO A 566 9.27 7.80 40.26
N LYS A 567 9.73 8.42 41.36
CA LYS A 567 10.10 7.77 42.63
C LYS A 567 8.97 6.99 43.34
N SER A 568 7.73 7.10 42.85
CA SER A 568 6.56 6.33 43.31
C SER A 568 6.55 4.86 42.87
N SER A 569 7.37 4.48 41.87
CA SER A 569 7.27 3.17 41.21
C SER A 569 8.13 2.05 41.84
N CYS A 570 8.98 2.38 42.82
CA CYS A 570 9.96 1.44 43.38
C CYS A 570 9.36 0.51 44.45
N GLY A 571 8.84 -0.65 44.02
CA GLY A 571 8.55 -1.78 44.91
C GLY A 571 9.81 -2.58 45.28
N PRO A 572 9.77 -3.44 46.32
CA PRO A 572 10.91 -4.28 46.71
C PRO A 572 11.27 -5.30 45.62
N ILE A 573 12.57 -5.45 45.38
CA ILE A 573 13.14 -6.09 44.18
C ILE A 573 12.80 -7.58 44.05
N GLY A 574 12.28 -7.95 42.87
CA GLY A 574 12.33 -9.30 42.30
C GLY A 574 12.67 -9.18 40.82
N VAL A 575 13.85 -9.66 40.42
CA VAL A 575 14.41 -9.37 39.08
C VAL A 575 13.83 -10.30 38.03
N THR A 576 13.17 -9.72 37.02
CA THR A 576 12.88 -10.34 35.73
C THR A 576 13.11 -9.29 34.64
N ALA A 577 13.65 -9.72 33.50
CA ALA A 577 14.24 -8.89 32.44
C ALA A 577 13.60 -7.50 32.19
N CYS A 578 14.46 -6.48 32.07
CA CYS A 578 14.18 -5.35 31.17
C CYS A 578 14.75 -5.73 29.80
N ASP A 579 13.97 -5.55 28.73
CA ASP A 579 14.43 -5.82 27.37
C ASP A 579 15.46 -4.79 26.91
N LEU A 580 16.44 -5.27 26.12
CA LEU A 580 17.54 -4.47 25.61
C LEU A 580 17.10 -3.74 24.33
N LEU A 581 17.01 -2.42 24.40
CA LEU A 581 17.19 -1.55 23.23
C LEU A 581 18.68 -1.21 23.08
N ASP A 582 19.10 -1.04 21.82
CA ASP A 582 20.50 -0.86 21.46
C ASP A 582 21.17 0.36 22.14
N TYR A 583 22.34 0.15 22.72
CA TYR A 583 23.27 1.16 23.25
C TYR A 583 22.71 2.21 24.25
N GLY A 584 21.87 1.79 25.20
CA GLY A 584 21.41 2.64 26.31
C GLY A 584 22.39 2.76 27.50
N LEU A 585 22.66 3.99 27.97
CA LEU A 585 23.26 4.26 29.28
C LEU A 585 22.19 4.15 30.39
N VAL A 586 22.48 3.41 31.47
CA VAL A 586 21.54 3.21 32.59
C VAL A 586 22.09 3.85 33.86
N CYS A 587 21.26 4.70 34.50
CA CYS A 587 21.55 5.32 35.79
C CYS A 587 20.75 4.64 36.92
N GLU A 588 21.41 3.84 37.75
CA GLU A 588 20.78 3.29 38.96
C GLU A 588 20.84 4.29 40.11
N CYS A 589 19.69 4.52 40.77
CA CYS A 589 19.58 5.28 42.01
C CYS A 589 19.63 4.33 43.22
N ARG A 590 20.50 4.60 44.19
CA ARG A 590 20.59 3.82 45.44
C ARG A 590 19.65 4.32 46.52
N ASP A 591 19.39 3.48 47.52
CA ASP A 591 18.63 3.81 48.74
C ASP A 591 19.23 4.99 49.52
N ASP A 592 20.52 5.27 49.35
CA ASP A 592 21.21 6.42 49.96
C ASP A 592 21.09 7.73 49.16
N GLY A 593 20.53 7.70 47.95
CA GLY A 593 20.36 8.85 47.07
C GLY A 593 21.55 9.14 46.14
N SER A 594 22.57 8.27 46.10
CA SER A 594 23.64 8.32 45.11
C SER A 594 23.24 7.68 43.77
N TYR A 595 23.90 8.11 42.69
CA TYR A 595 23.72 7.58 41.33
C TYR A 595 25.00 6.88 40.86
N ASN A 596 24.86 5.74 40.18
CA ASN A 596 25.97 5.14 39.41
C ASN A 596 25.63 5.24 37.92
N VAL A 597 26.67 5.47 37.10
CA VAL A 597 26.60 5.24 35.66
C VAL A 597 27.15 3.85 35.40
N CYS A 598 26.37 3.02 34.70
CA CYS A 598 26.72 1.65 34.35
C CYS A 598 26.78 1.48 32.83
N CYS A 599 27.85 0.82 32.36
CA CYS A 599 28.10 0.57 30.95
C CYS A 599 28.18 -0.95 30.69
N LEU A 600 27.79 -1.33 29.47
CA LEU A 600 27.95 -2.68 28.93
C LEU A 600 28.96 -2.62 27.77
N ASP A 601 30.05 -3.37 27.88
CA ASP A 601 31.03 -3.46 26.80
C ASP A 601 30.61 -4.48 25.74
N ARG A 602 31.32 -4.51 24.59
CA ARG A 602 31.09 -5.48 23.52
C ARG A 602 31.50 -6.93 23.85
N SER A 603 31.94 -7.21 25.09
CA SER A 603 32.18 -8.57 25.59
C SER A 603 31.05 -9.09 26.49
N GLY A 604 30.06 -8.25 26.82
CA GLY A 604 29.00 -8.56 27.77
C GLY A 604 29.43 -8.39 29.23
N SER A 605 30.54 -7.71 29.49
CA SER A 605 31.02 -7.40 30.84
C SER A 605 30.30 -6.18 31.38
N TYR A 606 29.58 -6.35 32.50
CA TYR A 606 28.85 -5.29 33.18
C TYR A 606 29.75 -4.57 34.20
N GLY A 607 29.84 -3.25 34.09
CA GLY A 607 30.64 -2.41 34.99
C GLY A 607 29.94 -1.10 35.35
N CYS A 608 30.03 -0.72 36.62
CA CYS A 608 29.52 0.56 37.14
C CYS A 608 30.63 1.32 37.84
N LEU A 609 30.69 2.64 37.63
CA LEU A 609 31.60 3.53 38.34
C LEU A 609 30.82 4.48 39.28
N PRO A 610 31.32 4.76 40.50
CA PRO A 610 30.71 5.73 41.39
C PRO A 610 31.02 7.16 40.92
N CYS A 611 29.99 7.96 40.69
CA CYS A 611 30.12 9.34 40.25
C CYS A 611 30.08 10.34 41.42
N ASP A 612 31.23 10.60 42.05
CA ASP A 612 31.38 11.71 43.00
C ASP A 612 31.36 13.06 42.26
N LEU A 613 30.17 13.66 42.14
CA LEU A 613 29.94 14.97 41.51
C LEU A 613 30.59 16.13 42.30
N CYS A 614 31.86 16.39 42.04
CA CYS A 614 32.53 17.63 42.44
C CYS A 614 32.20 18.76 41.48
N VAL A 615 31.18 19.57 41.81
CA VAL A 615 30.89 20.84 41.12
C VAL A 615 32.06 21.81 41.29
N ASN A 616 32.55 22.36 40.17
CA ASN A 616 33.15 23.69 40.09
C ASN A 616 32.65 24.34 38.79
N ASP A 617 32.48 25.66 38.81
CA ASP A 617 32.04 26.44 37.66
C ASP A 617 33.18 26.67 36.64
N ASP A 618 32.81 27.23 35.48
CA ASP A 618 33.63 27.73 34.36
C ASP A 618 34.30 26.70 33.39
N ASP A 619 33.72 26.67 32.18
CA ASP A 619 34.27 26.31 30.86
C ASP A 619 34.71 24.86 30.48
N GLU A 620 34.71 24.62 29.16
CA GLU A 620 35.19 23.45 28.39
C GLU A 620 34.65 22.04 28.72
N PHE A 621 33.49 21.68 28.15
CA PHE A 621 33.11 20.27 27.90
C PHE A 621 33.93 19.69 26.71
N GLY A 622 35.25 19.59 26.91
CA GLY A 622 36.24 19.44 25.83
C GLY A 622 37.06 18.15 25.79
N ALA A 623 36.99 17.26 26.80
CA ALA A 623 37.63 15.93 26.75
C ALA A 623 37.15 14.99 27.88
N LEU A 624 36.35 13.96 27.56
CA LEU A 624 36.24 12.71 28.33
C LEU A 624 35.42 11.62 27.59
N LEU A 625 35.89 11.24 26.40
CA LEU A 625 35.32 10.14 25.60
C LEU A 625 36.45 9.35 24.89
N THR A 626 37.46 8.96 25.67
CA THR A 626 38.72 8.39 25.14
C THR A 626 39.15 7.08 25.81
N GLU A 627 38.54 6.70 26.94
CA GLU A 627 38.69 5.39 27.59
C GLU A 627 37.34 4.87 28.12
N CYS A 628 36.50 4.41 27.20
CA CYS A 628 35.34 3.51 27.38
C CYS A 628 35.27 2.58 26.16
#